data_AF-A0A6J4TC01-F1
#
_entry.id   AF-A0A6J4TC01-F1
#
_cell.length_a   1.000
_cell.length_b   1.000
_cell.length_c   1.000
_cell.angle_alpha   90.00
_cell.angle_beta   90.00
_cell.angle_gamma   90.00
#
_symmetry.space_group_name_H-M   'P 1'
#
loop_
_entity.id
_entity.type
_entity.pdbx_description
1 polymer ?
#
loop_
_entity_poly.entity_id
_entity_poly.type
_entity_poly.pdbx_seq_one_letter_code
_entity_poly.pdbx_strand_id
1 'polypeptide(L)'
;MSSGGVHSDAYVAMRRRLQHSLENQLSWVPVWFGDRISEHMLSQLRAQLPLLVTLGALSDDEAAAWRARVARVEHAWRASEDDIFDDAVKLAAAEILEKRFNVFAQSEPGTTEALGELHAALRPLRALRLISKDEDARWSERIHAAISEKRPERPEHPDRPYRAANLQQVVACPSQRAEGVRLTCLELYSDCTILRWHRVLSHEQAGDALNAQREARDDQAAAEVGRRFAAAFELTDDVGTSYAAAGEPRAQTGRWQSIDTECGYPLWGASPFVPAIPQQARRLEARHADDWFTIDLR
;
A
#
# COMPACT_ATOMS: atom_id res chain seq x y z
N MET A 1 33.72 -12.97 -42.64
CA MET A 1 33.75 -11.54 -42.23
C MET A 1 32.32 -11.09 -41.97
N SER A 2 32.12 -10.35 -40.89
CA SER A 2 30.91 -9.60 -40.50
C SER A 2 29.70 -10.37 -39.95
N SER A 3 29.74 -10.67 -38.65
CA SER A 3 28.56 -10.98 -37.80
C SER A 3 28.53 -10.09 -36.54
N GLY A 4 28.77 -8.78 -36.70
CA GLY A 4 28.91 -7.83 -35.58
C GLY A 4 27.93 -6.65 -35.57
N GLY A 5 26.87 -6.66 -36.39
CA GLY A 5 26.02 -5.47 -36.61
C GLY A 5 24.74 -5.39 -35.78
N VAL A 6 24.12 -6.52 -35.40
CA VAL A 6 22.71 -6.50 -34.95
C VAL A 6 22.55 -6.25 -33.44
N HIS A 7 23.53 -6.62 -32.60
CA HIS A 7 23.48 -6.31 -31.16
C HIS A 7 23.86 -4.87 -30.82
N SER A 8 24.59 -4.19 -31.72
CA SER A 8 24.99 -2.79 -31.53
C SER A 8 23.78 -1.85 -31.58
N ASP A 9 22.89 -2.04 -32.56
CA ASP A 9 21.80 -1.09 -32.79
C ASP A 9 20.69 -1.17 -31.74
N ALA A 10 20.38 -2.37 -31.25
CA ALA A 10 19.42 -2.56 -30.15
C ALA A 10 19.95 -1.99 -28.83
N TYR A 11 21.24 -2.17 -28.54
CA TYR A 11 21.89 -1.62 -27.35
C TYR A 11 22.00 -0.09 -27.42
N VAL A 12 22.36 0.47 -28.59
CA VAL A 12 22.39 1.93 -28.83
C VAL A 12 20.98 2.53 -28.75
N ALA A 13 19.96 1.85 -29.27
CA ALA A 13 18.57 2.30 -29.18
C ALA A 13 18.02 2.25 -27.73
N MET A 14 18.35 1.19 -26.98
CA MET A 14 17.98 1.07 -25.56
C MET A 14 18.70 2.13 -24.71
N ARG A 15 20.00 2.36 -24.96
CA ARG A 15 20.78 3.42 -24.31
C ARG A 15 20.20 4.80 -24.60
N ARG A 16 19.84 5.11 -25.86
CA ARG A 16 19.19 6.37 -26.22
C ARG A 16 17.81 6.52 -25.59
N ARG A 17 17.02 5.43 -25.46
CA ARG A 17 15.71 5.46 -24.79
C ARG A 17 15.82 5.67 -23.29
N LEU A 18 16.78 5.03 -22.61
CA LEU A 18 17.05 5.24 -21.19
C LEU A 18 17.60 6.64 -20.93
N GLN A 19 18.52 7.12 -21.77
CA GLN A 19 19.05 8.48 -21.68
C GLN A 19 17.95 9.52 -21.94
N HIS A 20 17.11 9.33 -22.96
CA HIS A 20 15.97 10.21 -23.23
C HIS A 20 14.88 10.14 -22.16
N SER A 21 14.66 8.98 -21.53
CA SER A 21 13.73 8.82 -20.40
C SER A 21 14.26 9.51 -19.14
N LEU A 22 15.57 9.39 -18.86
CA LEU A 22 16.23 10.11 -17.77
C LEU A 22 16.25 11.62 -18.03
N GLU A 23 16.61 12.05 -19.23
CA GLU A 23 16.55 13.46 -19.64
C GLU A 23 15.10 13.97 -19.61
N ASN A 24 14.09 13.21 -20.00
CA ASN A 24 12.68 13.62 -19.90
C ASN A 24 12.09 13.50 -18.49
N GLN A 25 12.65 12.69 -17.59
CA GLN A 25 12.26 12.69 -16.17
C GLN A 25 12.98 13.80 -15.39
N LEU A 26 14.16 14.24 -15.87
CA LEU A 26 15.08 15.10 -15.12
C LEU A 26 15.31 16.49 -15.73
N SER A 27 14.95 16.73 -16.99
CA SER A 27 14.94 18.06 -17.63
C SER A 27 13.85 18.98 -17.08
N TRP A 28 12.84 18.41 -16.40
CA TRP A 28 11.78 19.14 -15.70
C TRP A 28 12.18 19.55 -14.27
N VAL A 29 13.28 19.02 -13.73
CA VAL A 29 13.74 19.26 -12.35
C VAL A 29 14.13 20.72 -12.06
N PRO A 30 14.65 21.55 -13.00
CA PRO A 30 14.90 22.96 -12.72
C PRO A 30 13.65 23.86 -12.82
N VAL A 31 12.59 23.41 -13.49
CA VAL A 31 11.44 24.27 -13.88
C VAL A 31 10.26 24.16 -12.89
N TRP A 32 10.28 23.17 -12.00
CA TRP A 32 9.22 22.91 -11.01
C TRP A 32 9.80 22.86 -9.59
N PHE A 33 10.14 24.03 -9.03
CA PHE A 33 10.58 24.14 -7.63
C PHE A 33 9.43 24.02 -6.59
N GLY A 34 8.23 23.60 -6.99
CA GLY A 34 7.06 23.50 -6.12
C GLY A 34 6.78 22.11 -5.52
N ASP A 35 6.43 21.11 -6.35
CA ASP A 35 5.44 20.15 -5.83
C ASP A 35 5.76 18.63 -5.89
N ARG A 36 6.92 18.17 -6.38
CA ARG A 36 7.07 16.71 -6.65
C ARG A 36 8.38 16.01 -6.32
N ILE A 37 9.41 16.68 -5.81
CA ILE A 37 10.63 15.98 -5.39
C ILE A 37 10.43 15.47 -3.97
N SER A 38 10.20 14.16 -3.83
CA SER A 38 10.13 13.49 -2.53
C SER A 38 11.49 12.92 -2.13
N GLU A 39 11.68 12.75 -0.83
CA GLU A 39 12.84 12.04 -0.26
C GLU A 39 13.01 10.65 -0.87
N HIS A 40 11.90 9.95 -1.12
CA HIS A 40 11.87 8.66 -1.78
C HIS A 40 12.46 8.71 -3.19
N MET A 41 12.11 9.73 -3.98
CA MET A 41 12.62 9.91 -5.34
C MET A 41 14.13 10.19 -5.35
N LEU A 42 14.62 11.02 -4.42
CA LEU A 42 16.06 11.29 -4.27
C LEU A 42 16.83 10.04 -3.78
N SER A 43 16.22 9.22 -2.94
CA SER A 43 16.80 7.94 -2.49
C SER A 43 16.88 6.93 -3.63
N GLN A 44 15.83 6.78 -4.43
CA GLN A 44 15.82 5.89 -5.59
C GLN A 44 16.87 6.30 -6.62
N LEU A 45 16.99 7.60 -6.91
CA LEU A 45 17.96 8.08 -7.89
C LEU A 45 19.40 7.79 -7.43
N ARG A 46 19.72 7.96 -6.13
CA ARG A 46 21.03 7.58 -5.56
C ARG A 46 21.33 6.10 -5.73
N ALA A 47 20.35 5.24 -5.46
CA ALA A 47 20.49 3.80 -5.55
C ALA A 47 20.71 3.31 -7.00
N GLN A 48 20.18 4.02 -8.00
CA GLN A 48 20.25 3.64 -9.40
C GLN A 48 21.54 4.09 -10.12
N LEU A 49 22.22 5.15 -9.65
CA LEU A 49 23.42 5.68 -10.32
C LEU A 49 24.55 4.64 -10.53
N PRO A 50 24.91 3.77 -9.56
CA PRO A 50 25.93 2.73 -9.79
C PRO A 50 25.52 1.70 -10.84
N LEU A 51 24.23 1.35 -10.89
CA LEU A 51 23.68 0.43 -11.89
C LEU A 51 23.77 1.04 -13.29
N LEU A 52 23.49 2.34 -13.43
CA LEU A 52 23.58 3.04 -14.72
C LEU A 52 25.02 3.14 -15.24
N VAL A 53 26.01 3.27 -14.35
CA VAL A 53 27.44 3.16 -14.73
C VAL A 53 27.79 1.75 -15.18
N THR A 54 27.37 0.74 -14.40
CA THR A 54 27.63 -0.67 -14.72
C THR A 54 27.05 -1.08 -16.07
N LEU A 55 25.89 -0.53 -16.43
CA LEU A 55 25.23 -0.76 -17.72
C LEU A 55 25.82 0.06 -18.88
N GLY A 56 26.81 0.92 -18.63
CA GLY A 56 27.41 1.82 -19.63
C GLY A 56 26.49 2.97 -20.07
N ALA A 57 25.39 3.21 -19.33
CA ALA A 57 24.45 4.28 -19.61
C ALA A 57 25.00 5.65 -19.16
N LEU A 58 25.81 5.67 -18.10
CA LEU A 58 26.58 6.83 -17.65
C LEU A 58 28.06 6.46 -17.56
N SER A 59 28.94 7.41 -17.85
CA SER A 59 30.32 7.37 -17.39
C SER A 59 30.43 7.62 -15.89
N ASP A 60 31.57 7.27 -15.29
CA ASP A 60 31.84 7.55 -13.88
C ASP A 60 31.78 9.06 -13.57
N ASP A 61 32.27 9.89 -14.49
CA ASP A 61 32.26 11.36 -14.36
C ASP A 61 30.84 11.93 -14.41
N GLU A 62 29.99 11.43 -15.30
CA GLU A 62 28.58 11.82 -15.36
C GLU A 62 27.83 11.39 -14.10
N ALA A 63 28.07 10.17 -13.60
CA ALA A 63 27.49 9.72 -12.35
C ALA A 63 27.96 10.56 -11.15
N ALA A 64 29.23 10.98 -11.12
CA ALA A 64 29.74 11.89 -10.09
C ALA A 64 29.06 13.27 -10.15
N ALA A 65 28.88 13.82 -11.35
CA ALA A 65 28.14 15.07 -11.55
C ALA A 65 26.68 14.97 -11.08
N TRP A 66 26.03 13.83 -11.34
CA TRP A 66 24.67 13.54 -10.86
C TRP A 66 24.60 13.42 -9.34
N ARG A 67 25.54 12.71 -8.69
CA ARG A 67 25.61 12.65 -7.22
C ARG A 67 25.76 14.06 -6.61
N ALA A 68 26.62 14.89 -7.19
CA ALA A 68 26.79 16.27 -6.73
C ALA A 68 25.52 17.11 -6.93
N ARG A 69 24.78 16.90 -8.03
CA ARG A 69 23.50 17.57 -8.29
C ARG A 69 22.42 17.14 -7.29
N VAL A 70 22.31 15.84 -7.03
CA VAL A 70 21.38 15.31 -6.01
C VAL A 70 21.72 15.85 -4.63
N ALA A 71 22.99 15.87 -4.25
CA ALA A 71 23.43 16.40 -2.97
C ALA A 71 23.10 17.90 -2.82
N ARG A 72 23.26 18.71 -3.89
CA ARG A 72 22.84 20.12 -3.87
C ARG A 72 21.33 20.29 -3.73
N VAL A 73 20.54 19.47 -4.43
CA VAL A 73 19.07 19.48 -4.32
C VAL A 73 18.64 19.05 -2.93
N GLU A 74 19.22 17.99 -2.37
CA GLU A 74 18.97 17.50 -1.02
C GLU A 74 19.37 18.53 0.03
N HIS A 75 20.52 19.19 -0.12
CA HIS A 75 20.96 20.26 0.76
C HIS A 75 20.03 21.47 0.68
N ALA A 76 19.63 21.92 -0.52
CA ALA A 76 18.67 23.01 -0.65
C ALA A 76 17.29 22.64 -0.09
N TRP A 77 16.88 21.38 -0.26
CA TRP A 77 15.62 20.83 0.23
C TRP A 77 15.58 20.67 1.76
N ARG A 78 16.72 20.32 2.39
CA ARG A 78 16.89 20.26 3.85
C ARG A 78 17.14 21.62 4.48
N ALA A 79 17.92 22.49 3.83
CA ALA A 79 18.14 23.85 4.30
C ALA A 79 16.86 24.71 4.25
N SER A 80 15.84 24.28 3.50
CA SER A 80 14.51 24.90 3.50
C SER A 80 13.54 24.27 4.52
N GLU A 81 13.99 23.39 5.43
CA GLU A 81 13.10 22.72 6.40
C GLU A 81 12.58 23.67 7.48
N ASP A 82 13.26 24.80 7.78
CA ASP A 82 12.87 25.67 8.89
C ASP A 82 12.17 26.99 8.51
N ASP A 83 12.30 27.52 7.28
CA ASP A 83 12.16 28.98 7.13
C ASP A 83 11.53 29.49 5.80
N ILE A 84 10.53 28.79 5.25
CA ILE A 84 9.79 29.31 4.08
C ILE A 84 8.63 30.22 4.50
N PHE A 85 8.04 29.97 5.67
CA PHE A 85 6.87 30.68 6.17
C PHE A 85 7.14 31.18 7.58
N ASP A 86 6.74 32.42 7.85
CA ASP A 86 6.84 33.00 9.18
C ASP A 86 5.97 32.24 10.20
N ASP A 87 6.27 32.47 11.48
CA ASP A 87 5.56 31.84 12.59
C ASP A 87 4.05 32.17 12.61
N ALA A 88 3.64 33.31 12.04
CA ALA A 88 2.24 33.70 11.99
C ALA A 88 1.46 32.83 11.00
N VAL A 89 2.04 32.50 9.85
CA VAL A 89 1.44 31.58 8.86
C VAL A 89 1.42 30.14 9.41
N LYS A 90 2.49 29.69 10.08
CA LYS A 90 2.51 28.37 10.74
C LYS A 90 1.45 28.29 11.85
N LEU A 91 1.30 29.33 12.66
CA LEU A 91 0.27 29.43 13.69
C LEU A 91 -1.13 29.37 13.09
N ALA A 92 -1.40 30.13 12.03
CA ALA A 92 -2.69 30.10 11.34
C ALA A 92 -3.01 28.71 10.75
N ALA A 93 -2.01 28.00 10.23
CA ALA A 93 -2.17 26.62 9.75
C ALA A 93 -2.55 25.66 10.89
N ALA A 94 -1.90 25.77 12.05
CA ALA A 94 -2.24 24.99 13.24
C ALA A 94 -3.66 25.29 13.74
N GLU A 95 -4.08 26.56 13.76
CA GLU A 95 -5.44 26.96 14.14
C GLU A 95 -6.51 26.40 13.21
N ILE A 96 -6.25 26.37 11.89
CA ILE A 96 -7.14 25.75 10.91
C ILE A 96 -7.30 24.26 11.21
N LEU A 97 -6.21 23.55 11.46
CA LEU A 97 -6.24 22.12 11.78
C LEU A 97 -6.96 21.86 13.10
N GLU A 98 -6.71 22.67 14.14
CA GLU A 98 -7.37 22.53 15.43
C GLU A 98 -8.88 22.78 15.32
N LYS A 99 -9.30 23.79 14.56
CA LYS A 99 -10.72 24.05 14.30
C LYS A 99 -11.39 22.87 13.60
N ARG A 100 -10.76 22.31 12.56
CA ARG A 100 -11.29 21.16 11.82
C ARG A 100 -11.29 19.90 12.68
N PHE A 101 -10.25 19.70 13.47
CA PHE A 101 -10.16 18.59 14.41
C PHE A 101 -11.25 18.67 15.45
N ASN A 102 -11.54 19.84 16.02
CA ASN A 102 -12.62 20.01 17.00
C ASN A 102 -14.00 19.70 16.41
N VAL A 103 -14.27 20.13 15.17
CA VAL A 103 -15.50 19.75 14.44
C VAL A 103 -15.57 18.24 14.28
N PHE A 104 -14.49 17.60 13.82
CA PHE A 104 -14.41 16.14 13.71
C PHE A 104 -14.54 15.44 15.07
N ALA A 105 -13.94 15.96 16.14
CA ALA A 105 -13.98 15.40 17.49
C ALA A 105 -15.36 15.55 18.14
N GLN A 106 -16.19 16.48 17.68
CA GLN A 106 -17.56 16.67 18.14
C GLN A 106 -18.62 16.02 17.24
N SER A 107 -18.26 15.61 16.02
CA SER A 107 -19.22 14.97 15.09
C SER A 107 -19.75 13.63 15.60
N GLU A 108 -20.90 13.20 15.10
CA GLU A 108 -21.44 11.88 15.44
C GLU A 108 -20.50 10.74 14.97
N PRO A 109 -20.45 9.62 15.71
CA PRO A 109 -19.76 8.42 15.27
C PRO A 109 -20.22 7.96 13.88
N GLY A 110 -19.28 7.70 12.97
CA GLY A 110 -19.56 7.23 11.61
C GLY A 110 -19.75 8.32 10.56
N THR A 111 -19.82 9.59 10.94
CA THR A 111 -19.81 10.71 9.99
C THR A 111 -18.43 10.83 9.33
N THR A 112 -18.34 10.56 8.03
CA THR A 112 -17.08 10.60 7.27
C THR A 112 -16.76 11.97 6.69
N GLU A 113 -17.74 12.88 6.63
CA GLU A 113 -17.58 14.22 6.06
C GLU A 113 -16.58 15.07 6.84
N ALA A 114 -16.74 15.18 8.16
CA ALA A 114 -15.82 15.96 9.02
C ALA A 114 -14.39 15.42 9.01
N LEU A 115 -14.23 14.09 8.96
CA LEU A 115 -12.92 13.44 8.80
C LEU A 115 -12.32 13.75 7.42
N GLY A 116 -13.15 13.73 6.38
CA GLY A 116 -12.78 14.10 5.02
C GLY A 116 -12.31 15.55 4.93
N GLU A 117 -13.02 16.49 5.55
CA GLU A 117 -12.62 17.90 5.61
C GLU A 117 -11.30 18.11 6.36
N LEU A 118 -11.11 17.41 7.48
CA LEU A 118 -9.85 17.45 8.23
C LEU A 118 -8.67 16.94 7.37
N HIS A 119 -8.84 15.82 6.67
CA HIS A 119 -7.82 15.33 5.74
C HIS A 119 -7.61 16.28 4.54
N ALA A 120 -8.69 16.91 4.05
CA ALA A 120 -8.62 17.89 2.97
C ALA A 120 -7.87 19.17 3.39
N ALA A 121 -7.85 19.51 4.69
CA ALA A 121 -7.01 20.57 5.24
C ALA A 121 -5.56 20.12 5.50
N LEU A 122 -5.37 18.91 6.05
CA LEU A 122 -4.04 18.39 6.39
C LEU A 122 -3.15 18.19 5.16
N ARG A 123 -3.72 17.70 4.05
CA ARG A 123 -2.98 17.41 2.82
C ARG A 123 -2.30 18.65 2.20
N PRO A 124 -2.98 19.78 1.94
CA PRO A 124 -2.34 20.97 1.41
C PRO A 124 -1.37 21.60 2.41
N LEU A 125 -1.65 21.59 3.73
CA LEU A 125 -0.70 22.12 4.72
C LEU A 125 0.59 21.31 4.78
N ARG A 126 0.51 19.98 4.63
CA ARG A 126 1.68 19.11 4.47
C ARG A 126 2.41 19.38 3.16
N ALA A 127 1.69 19.54 2.06
CA ALA A 127 2.26 19.81 0.74
C ALA A 127 3.01 21.16 0.71
N LEU A 128 2.42 22.18 1.34
CA LEU A 128 3.00 23.51 1.53
C LEU A 128 4.02 23.55 2.68
N ARG A 129 4.26 22.46 3.40
CA ARG A 129 5.18 22.37 4.55
C ARG A 129 4.90 23.39 5.65
N LEU A 130 3.63 23.71 5.85
CA LEU A 130 3.17 24.52 6.97
C LEU A 130 3.07 23.72 8.28
N ILE A 131 3.27 22.40 8.19
CA ILE A 131 3.43 21.48 9.31
C ILE A 131 4.66 20.61 9.08
N SER A 132 5.44 20.40 10.13
CA SER A 132 6.60 19.50 10.15
C SER A 132 6.17 18.02 10.09
N LYS A 133 7.13 17.12 9.83
CA LYS A 133 6.88 15.67 9.88
C LYS A 133 6.43 15.21 11.28
N ASP A 134 7.02 15.79 12.33
CA ASP A 134 6.68 15.46 13.71
C ASP A 134 5.29 15.98 14.09
N GLU A 135 4.87 17.13 13.55
CA GLU A 135 3.49 17.60 13.69
C GLU A 135 2.51 16.72 12.91
N ASP A 136 2.84 16.29 11.69
CA ASP A 136 2.00 15.39 10.91
C ASP A 136 1.80 14.03 11.61
N ALA A 137 2.85 13.50 12.23
CA ALA A 137 2.77 12.30 13.05
C ALA A 137 1.85 12.51 14.27
N ARG A 138 2.03 13.61 15.01
CA ARG A 138 1.16 13.98 16.14
C ARG A 138 -0.30 14.15 15.74
N TRP A 139 -0.57 14.79 14.60
CA TRP A 139 -1.92 14.92 14.06
C TRP A 139 -2.52 13.56 13.70
N SER A 140 -1.73 12.69 13.08
CA SER A 140 -2.17 11.34 12.73
C SER A 140 -2.53 10.53 13.98
N GLU A 141 -1.70 10.57 15.03
CA GLU A 141 -1.99 9.94 16.33
C GLU A 141 -3.27 10.48 16.97
N ARG A 142 -3.45 11.81 17.01
CA ARG A 142 -4.67 12.45 17.53
C ARG A 142 -5.92 12.01 16.78
N ILE A 143 -5.85 11.97 15.44
CA ILE A 143 -6.96 11.51 14.59
C ILE A 143 -7.27 10.03 14.88
N HIS A 144 -6.26 9.18 14.97
CA HIS A 144 -6.43 7.76 15.28
C HIS A 144 -7.04 7.53 16.67
N ALA A 145 -6.61 8.28 17.68
CA ALA A 145 -7.17 8.23 19.03
C ALA A 145 -8.66 8.61 19.00
N ALA A 146 -9.01 9.74 18.38
CA ALA A 146 -10.40 10.19 18.27
C ALA A 146 -11.29 9.22 17.48
N ILE A 147 -10.78 8.61 16.39
CA ILE A 147 -11.50 7.54 15.67
C ILE A 147 -11.74 6.34 16.59
N SER A 148 -10.74 5.97 17.40
CA SER A 148 -10.81 4.80 18.27
C SER A 148 -11.79 5.01 19.43
N GLU A 149 -11.78 6.18 20.06
CA GLU A 149 -12.74 6.56 21.12
C GLU A 149 -14.19 6.61 20.59
N LYS A 150 -14.37 7.10 19.37
CA LYS A 150 -15.69 7.19 18.72
C LYS A 150 -16.14 5.91 18.08
N ARG A 151 -15.29 4.89 17.99
CA ARG A 151 -15.66 3.65 17.34
C ARG A 151 -16.76 3.02 18.20
N PRO A 152 -18.01 2.92 17.73
CA PRO A 152 -18.98 2.12 18.45
C PRO A 152 -18.37 0.74 18.63
N GLU A 153 -18.59 0.11 19.79
CA GLU A 153 -18.29 -1.31 19.96
C GLU A 153 -18.79 -2.00 18.71
N ARG A 154 -17.85 -2.59 17.96
CA ARG A 154 -18.16 -3.16 16.66
C ARG A 154 -19.30 -4.13 16.93
N PRO A 155 -20.51 -3.92 16.37
CA PRO A 155 -21.64 -4.77 16.70
C PRO A 155 -21.16 -6.20 16.51
N GLU A 156 -21.30 -7.02 17.56
CA GLU A 156 -21.01 -8.44 17.45
C GLU A 156 -21.75 -8.90 16.21
N HIS A 157 -21.03 -9.31 15.18
CA HIS A 157 -21.68 -9.81 13.98
C HIS A 157 -22.29 -11.13 14.43
N PRO A 158 -23.63 -11.20 14.65
CA PRO A 158 -24.23 -12.31 15.38
C PRO A 158 -24.01 -13.65 14.64
N ASP A 159 -23.71 -13.57 13.35
CA ASP A 159 -23.50 -14.71 12.47
C ASP A 159 -22.04 -15.15 12.32
N ARG A 160 -21.08 -14.51 13.00
CA ARG A 160 -19.68 -14.95 12.96
C ARG A 160 -19.38 -15.88 14.12
N PRO A 161 -18.86 -17.10 13.85
CA PRO A 161 -18.44 -18.03 14.90
C PRO A 161 -17.14 -17.61 15.61
N TYR A 162 -16.63 -16.40 15.34
CA TYR A 162 -15.39 -15.85 15.93
C TYR A 162 -15.49 -14.34 16.15
N ARG A 163 -14.71 -13.83 17.09
CA ARG A 163 -14.57 -12.40 17.43
C ARG A 163 -13.26 -11.79 16.89
N ALA A 164 -12.25 -12.62 16.62
CA ALA A 164 -10.87 -12.18 16.38
C ALA A 164 -10.34 -11.41 17.60
N ALA A 165 -10.47 -12.06 18.76
CA ALA A 165 -10.12 -11.52 20.06
C ALA A 165 -8.61 -11.69 20.30
N ASN A 166 -7.97 -10.63 20.80
CA ASN A 166 -6.58 -10.62 21.24
C ASN A 166 -5.59 -11.16 20.18
N LEU A 167 -5.08 -10.25 19.32
CA LEU A 167 -4.07 -10.59 18.33
C LEU A 167 -2.76 -11.02 19.04
N GLN A 168 -2.38 -12.27 18.85
CA GLN A 168 -1.20 -12.87 19.48
C GLN A 168 0.06 -12.71 18.61
N GLN A 169 -0.08 -12.89 17.29
CA GLN A 169 1.06 -12.88 16.36
C GLN A 169 0.60 -12.53 14.95
N VAL A 170 1.50 -11.92 14.16
CA VAL A 170 1.36 -11.79 12.71
C VAL A 170 2.55 -12.47 12.06
N VAL A 171 2.28 -13.47 11.23
CA VAL A 171 3.28 -14.28 10.53
C VAL A 171 3.32 -13.88 9.06
N ALA A 172 4.51 -13.58 8.54
CA ALA A 172 4.66 -13.30 7.12
C ALA A 172 4.51 -14.59 6.31
N CYS A 173 3.69 -14.57 5.25
CA CYS A 173 3.54 -15.72 4.37
C CYS A 173 4.61 -15.73 3.27
N PRO A 174 4.86 -16.88 2.62
CA PRO A 174 5.77 -16.96 1.48
C PRO A 174 5.43 -15.95 0.37
N SER A 175 6.46 -15.41 -0.28
CA SER A 175 6.28 -14.42 -1.35
C SER A 175 5.76 -15.02 -2.66
N GLN A 176 5.67 -16.34 -2.76
CA GLN A 176 5.24 -17.05 -3.97
C GLN A 176 3.81 -16.69 -4.35
N ARG A 177 3.53 -16.78 -5.65
CA ARG A 177 2.20 -16.57 -6.23
C ARG A 177 1.79 -17.82 -6.99
N ALA A 178 0.54 -18.21 -6.82
CA ALA A 178 -0.07 -19.33 -7.51
C ALA A 178 -1.46 -18.90 -8.00
N GLU A 179 -1.80 -19.16 -9.27
CA GLU A 179 -3.08 -18.73 -9.87
C GLU A 179 -3.44 -17.26 -9.62
N GLY A 180 -2.44 -16.38 -9.72
CA GLY A 180 -2.63 -14.95 -9.47
C GLY A 180 -2.79 -14.60 -7.98
N VAL A 181 -2.80 -15.55 -7.05
CA VAL A 181 -2.97 -15.37 -5.60
C VAL A 181 -1.63 -15.43 -4.87
N ARG A 182 -1.40 -14.47 -3.97
CA ARG A 182 -0.27 -14.43 -3.04
C ARG A 182 -0.80 -14.28 -1.63
N LEU A 183 -0.29 -15.07 -0.70
CA LEU A 183 -0.53 -14.88 0.72
C LEU A 183 0.37 -13.75 1.23
N THR A 184 -0.17 -12.82 2.01
CA THR A 184 0.59 -11.68 2.54
C THR A 184 1.03 -11.93 3.97
N CYS A 185 0.08 -12.29 4.83
CA CYS A 185 0.35 -12.63 6.22
C CYS A 185 -0.79 -13.47 6.80
N LEU A 186 -0.51 -14.04 7.96
CA LEU A 186 -1.43 -14.78 8.78
C LEU A 186 -1.52 -14.09 10.15
N GLU A 187 -2.73 -13.73 10.56
CA GLU A 187 -3.00 -13.11 11.85
C GLU A 187 -3.53 -14.18 12.82
N LEU A 188 -2.81 -14.39 13.93
CA LEU A 188 -3.15 -15.39 14.94
C LEU A 188 -3.87 -14.70 16.10
N TYR A 189 -5.13 -15.06 16.30
CA TYR A 189 -5.95 -14.57 17.40
C TYR A 189 -6.19 -15.70 18.41
N SER A 190 -6.61 -15.32 19.61
CA SER A 190 -6.91 -16.30 20.67
C SER A 190 -8.09 -17.23 20.34
N ASP A 191 -8.97 -16.84 19.42
CA ASP A 191 -10.20 -17.56 19.06
C ASP A 191 -10.31 -17.92 17.57
N CYS A 192 -9.43 -17.39 16.70
CA CYS A 192 -9.42 -17.70 15.28
C CYS A 192 -8.07 -17.42 14.63
N THR A 193 -8.00 -17.65 13.32
CA THR A 193 -6.87 -17.22 12.51
C THR A 193 -7.38 -16.58 11.22
N ILE A 194 -6.73 -15.50 10.78
CA ILE A 194 -7.13 -14.78 9.57
C ILE A 194 -5.99 -14.82 8.57
N LEU A 195 -6.22 -15.47 7.43
CA LEU A 195 -5.30 -15.49 6.31
C LEU A 195 -5.53 -14.27 5.42
N ARG A 196 -4.53 -13.40 5.30
CA ARG A 196 -4.54 -12.24 4.40
C ARG A 196 -3.91 -12.63 3.07
N TRP A 197 -4.56 -12.20 1.99
CA TRP A 197 -4.13 -12.54 0.65
C TRP A 197 -4.35 -11.38 -0.31
N HIS A 198 -3.64 -11.45 -1.42
CA HIS A 198 -3.71 -10.55 -2.54
C HIS A 198 -3.81 -11.35 -3.84
N ARG A 199 -4.84 -11.09 -4.64
CA ARG A 199 -5.09 -11.72 -5.94
C ARG A 199 -4.97 -10.70 -7.05
N VAL A 200 -4.33 -11.08 -8.15
CA VAL A 200 -4.30 -10.30 -9.39
C VAL A 200 -5.31 -10.91 -10.34
N LEU A 201 -6.31 -10.13 -10.72
CA LEU A 201 -7.31 -10.54 -11.70
C LEU A 201 -6.80 -10.27 -13.12
N SER A 202 -7.17 -11.14 -14.07
CA SER A 202 -6.99 -10.86 -15.50
C SER A 202 -7.84 -9.64 -15.91
N HIS A 203 -7.52 -9.02 -17.05
CA HIS A 203 -8.31 -7.89 -17.56
C HIS A 203 -9.78 -8.25 -17.76
N GLU A 204 -10.07 -9.46 -18.23
CA GLU A 204 -11.43 -9.98 -18.39
C GLU A 204 -12.13 -10.11 -17.03
N GLN A 205 -11.50 -10.79 -16.07
CA GLN A 205 -12.04 -10.95 -14.73
C GLN A 205 -12.26 -9.62 -14.01
N ALA A 206 -11.37 -8.66 -14.23
CA ALA A 206 -11.50 -7.32 -13.68
C ALA A 206 -12.63 -6.54 -14.34
N GLY A 207 -12.80 -6.65 -15.66
CA GLY A 207 -13.94 -6.09 -16.38
C GLY A 207 -15.26 -6.62 -15.83
N ASP A 208 -15.36 -7.93 -15.65
CA ASP A 208 -16.52 -8.58 -15.04
C ASP A 208 -16.78 -8.11 -13.61
N ALA A 209 -15.73 -8.01 -12.78
CA ALA A 209 -15.85 -7.56 -11.40
C ALA A 209 -16.31 -6.11 -11.29
N LEU A 210 -15.75 -5.22 -12.13
CA LEU A 210 -16.12 -3.81 -12.21
C LEU A 210 -17.56 -3.62 -12.68
N ASN A 211 -17.99 -4.37 -13.69
CA ASN A 211 -19.36 -4.33 -14.17
C ASN A 211 -20.33 -4.82 -13.10
N ALA A 212 -20.06 -5.98 -12.49
CA ALA A 212 -20.89 -6.53 -11.43
C ALA A 212 -20.97 -5.58 -10.22
N GLN A 213 -19.87 -4.91 -9.87
CA GLN A 213 -19.89 -3.92 -8.79
C GLN A 213 -20.68 -2.67 -9.15
N ARG A 214 -20.63 -2.18 -10.39
CA ARG A 214 -21.46 -1.04 -10.84
C ARG A 214 -22.94 -1.37 -10.82
N GLU A 215 -23.29 -2.63 -11.07
CA GLU A 215 -24.66 -3.13 -11.03
C GLU A 215 -25.16 -3.41 -9.61
N ALA A 216 -24.26 -3.54 -8.63
CA ALA A 216 -24.62 -3.72 -7.23
C ALA A 216 -25.36 -2.49 -6.70
N ARG A 217 -26.64 -2.68 -6.37
CA ARG A 217 -27.54 -1.59 -5.93
C ARG A 217 -27.51 -1.34 -4.43
N ASP A 218 -26.94 -2.26 -3.68
CA ASP A 218 -26.85 -2.23 -2.22
C ASP A 218 -25.58 -2.95 -1.72
N ASP A 219 -25.32 -2.82 -0.42
CA ASP A 219 -24.14 -3.39 0.23
C ASP A 219 -24.09 -4.92 0.18
N GLN A 220 -25.25 -5.58 0.12
CA GLN A 220 -25.33 -7.04 0.04
C GLN A 220 -24.91 -7.54 -1.33
N ALA A 221 -25.40 -6.89 -2.40
CA ALA A 221 -24.97 -7.16 -3.76
C ALA A 221 -23.47 -6.85 -3.94
N ALA A 222 -22.97 -5.76 -3.36
CA ALA A 222 -21.55 -5.44 -3.41
C ALA A 222 -20.68 -6.49 -2.68
N ALA A 223 -21.16 -6.99 -1.54
CA ALA A 223 -20.50 -8.08 -0.83
C ALA A 223 -20.49 -9.38 -1.64
N GLU A 224 -21.58 -9.70 -2.36
CA GLU A 224 -21.67 -10.87 -3.23
C GLU A 224 -20.66 -10.82 -4.38
N VAL A 225 -20.51 -9.65 -5.00
CA VAL A 225 -19.45 -9.43 -6.01
C VAL A 225 -18.08 -9.70 -5.39
N GLY A 226 -17.79 -9.14 -4.21
CA GLY A 226 -16.54 -9.41 -3.49
C GLY A 226 -16.29 -10.90 -3.25
N ARG A 227 -17.32 -11.67 -2.87
CA ARG A 227 -17.24 -13.12 -2.66
C ARG A 227 -16.94 -13.89 -3.93
N ARG A 228 -17.61 -13.56 -5.03
CA ARG A 228 -17.42 -14.23 -6.32
C ARG A 228 -15.97 -14.23 -6.80
N PHE A 229 -15.24 -13.14 -6.52
CA PHE A 229 -13.84 -13.00 -6.93
C PHE A 229 -12.82 -13.32 -5.81
N ALA A 230 -13.29 -13.59 -4.59
CA ALA A 230 -12.43 -13.91 -3.47
C ALA A 230 -11.65 -15.22 -3.67
N ALA A 231 -10.45 -15.30 -3.10
CA ALA A 231 -9.70 -16.55 -3.04
C ALA A 231 -10.22 -17.42 -1.89
N ALA A 232 -10.63 -18.64 -2.20
CA ALA A 232 -10.99 -19.67 -1.23
C ALA A 232 -9.75 -20.52 -0.88
N PHE A 233 -9.64 -20.89 0.40
CA PHE A 233 -8.54 -21.71 0.88
C PHE A 233 -9.03 -22.80 1.82
N GLU A 234 -8.36 -23.95 1.78
CA GLU A 234 -8.36 -24.92 2.87
C GLU A 234 -7.09 -24.71 3.69
N LEU A 235 -7.18 -24.95 4.99
CA LEU A 235 -6.05 -24.73 5.90
C LEU A 235 -5.90 -25.94 6.82
N THR A 236 -4.68 -26.45 6.93
CA THR A 236 -4.30 -27.56 7.81
C THR A 236 -2.95 -27.29 8.49
N ASP A 237 -2.74 -27.77 9.70
CA ASP A 237 -1.44 -27.68 10.39
C ASP A 237 -0.67 -29.00 10.43
N ASP A 238 0.58 -28.93 10.89
CA ASP A 238 1.46 -30.08 11.06
C ASP A 238 1.10 -31.01 12.23
N VAL A 239 0.07 -30.67 13.00
CA VAL A 239 -0.42 -31.49 14.13
C VAL A 239 -1.77 -32.15 13.80
N GLY A 240 -2.25 -31.98 12.57
CA GLY A 240 -3.44 -32.64 12.04
C GLY A 240 -4.75 -31.89 12.24
N THR A 241 -4.72 -30.63 12.69
CA THR A 241 -5.91 -29.78 12.76
C THR A 241 -6.30 -29.36 11.35
N SER A 242 -7.56 -29.63 10.98
CA SER A 242 -8.20 -29.04 9.81
C SER A 242 -9.06 -27.87 10.24
N TYR A 243 -8.90 -26.73 9.59
CA TYR A 243 -9.58 -25.51 9.96
C TYR A 243 -10.78 -25.28 9.06
N ALA A 244 -11.94 -25.05 9.68
CA ALA A 244 -13.13 -24.68 8.95
C ALA A 244 -13.07 -23.19 8.60
N ALA A 245 -13.41 -22.85 7.35
CA ALA A 245 -13.66 -21.47 6.97
C ALA A 245 -14.82 -20.94 7.82
N ALA A 246 -14.51 -19.96 8.68
CA ALA A 246 -15.39 -19.46 9.73
C ALA A 246 -16.44 -18.47 9.20
N GLY A 247 -16.67 -18.49 7.89
CA GLY A 247 -17.46 -17.54 7.13
C GLY A 247 -16.95 -17.45 5.70
N GLU A 248 -17.73 -16.80 4.84
CA GLU A 248 -17.37 -16.62 3.44
C GLU A 248 -16.10 -15.76 3.32
N PRO A 249 -15.14 -16.12 2.43
CA PRO A 249 -13.97 -15.31 2.16
C PRO A 249 -14.38 -13.88 1.82
N ARG A 250 -13.76 -12.91 2.49
CA ARG A 250 -14.06 -11.50 2.24
C ARG A 250 -12.97 -10.90 1.38
N ALA A 251 -13.31 -10.59 0.15
CA ALA A 251 -12.51 -9.67 -0.63
C ALA A 251 -12.88 -8.25 -0.23
N GLN A 252 -11.90 -7.47 0.22
CA GLN A 252 -12.03 -6.03 0.21
C GLN A 252 -11.42 -5.55 -1.08
N THR A 253 -12.29 -5.10 -1.94
CA THR A 253 -11.87 -4.25 -3.01
C THR A 253 -11.40 -2.96 -2.36
N GLY A 254 -10.09 -2.73 -2.30
CA GLY A 254 -9.61 -1.35 -2.24
C GLY A 254 -10.37 -0.54 -3.30
N ARG A 255 -10.57 0.76 -3.12
CA ARG A 255 -11.25 1.59 -4.15
C ARG A 255 -10.71 1.15 -5.50
N TRP A 256 -11.55 0.58 -6.37
CA TRP A 256 -11.21 0.25 -7.75
C TRP A 256 -11.03 1.57 -8.51
N GLN A 257 -10.15 2.42 -8.01
CA GLN A 257 -9.60 3.50 -8.80
C GLN A 257 -8.81 2.78 -9.87
N SER A 258 -9.15 3.15 -11.10
CA SER A 258 -8.62 2.73 -12.39
C SER A 258 -7.09 2.64 -12.44
N ILE A 259 -6.50 1.71 -11.70
CA ILE A 259 -5.12 1.32 -11.90
C ILE A 259 -5.19 0.22 -12.95
N ASP A 260 -5.32 0.64 -14.19
CA ASP A 260 -5.00 -0.17 -15.35
C ASP A 260 -3.48 -0.40 -15.31
N THR A 261 -3.04 -1.34 -14.46
CA THR A 261 -1.66 -1.80 -14.55
C THR A 261 -1.60 -2.79 -15.71
N GLU A 262 -0.53 -2.74 -16.50
CA GLU A 262 -0.20 -3.78 -17.48
C GLU A 262 -0.22 -5.19 -16.86
N CYS A 263 -0.17 -5.29 -15.53
CA CYS A 263 -0.17 -6.51 -14.74
C CYS A 263 -1.55 -6.95 -14.22
N GLY A 264 -2.65 -6.25 -14.54
CA GLY A 264 -4.01 -6.60 -14.10
C GLY A 264 -4.51 -5.81 -12.88
N TYR A 265 -5.61 -6.27 -12.27
CA TYR A 265 -6.28 -5.53 -11.19
C TYR A 265 -6.08 -6.21 -9.83
N PRO A 266 -5.49 -5.53 -8.83
CA PRO A 266 -5.24 -6.10 -7.53
C PRO A 266 -6.50 -6.16 -6.67
N LEU A 267 -6.76 -7.31 -6.08
CA LEU A 267 -7.81 -7.59 -5.10
C LEU A 267 -7.15 -8.03 -3.79
N TRP A 268 -7.55 -7.43 -2.67
CA TRP A 268 -7.09 -7.84 -1.34
C TRP A 268 -8.21 -8.53 -0.60
N GLY A 269 -7.87 -9.47 0.28
CA GLY A 269 -8.89 -10.12 1.07
C GLY A 269 -8.37 -10.81 2.31
N ALA A 270 -9.33 -11.33 3.05
CA ALA A 270 -9.14 -12.02 4.30
C ALA A 270 -10.05 -13.25 4.34
N SER A 271 -9.46 -14.39 4.71
CA SER A 271 -10.16 -15.66 4.89
C SER A 271 -10.01 -16.07 6.37
N PRO A 272 -11.09 -16.00 7.16
CA PRO A 272 -11.07 -16.37 8.57
C PRO A 272 -11.25 -17.88 8.75
N PHE A 273 -10.55 -18.44 9.72
CA PHE A 273 -10.50 -19.87 10.04
C PHE A 273 -10.69 -20.11 11.53
N VAL A 274 -11.44 -21.16 11.87
CA VAL A 274 -11.62 -21.66 13.24
C VAL A 274 -11.32 -23.16 13.30
N PRO A 275 -10.80 -23.68 14.44
CA PRO A 275 -10.48 -22.97 15.68
C PRO A 275 -9.21 -22.11 15.60
N ALA A 276 -8.80 -21.48 16.71
CA ALA A 276 -7.46 -20.89 16.83
C ALA A 276 -6.36 -21.94 16.64
N ILE A 277 -5.18 -21.51 16.18
CA ILE A 277 -4.04 -22.42 15.98
C ILE A 277 -3.55 -22.99 17.32
N PRO A 278 -3.37 -24.32 17.43
CA PRO A 278 -2.73 -24.93 18.59
C PRO A 278 -1.31 -24.39 18.82
N GLN A 279 -0.94 -24.08 20.06
CA GLN A 279 0.39 -23.57 20.41
C GLN A 279 1.57 -24.46 19.97
N GLN A 280 1.30 -25.75 19.77
CA GLN A 280 2.30 -26.74 19.35
C GLN A 280 2.50 -26.82 17.84
N ALA A 281 1.61 -26.23 17.03
CA ALA A 281 1.75 -26.18 15.58
C ALA A 281 2.97 -25.32 15.21
N ARG A 282 3.80 -25.81 14.29
CA ARG A 282 4.98 -25.10 13.79
C ARG A 282 4.80 -24.67 12.34
N ARG A 283 3.85 -25.26 11.64
CA ARG A 283 3.64 -25.06 10.21
C ARG A 283 2.16 -25.11 9.88
N LEU A 284 1.77 -24.27 8.93
CA LEU A 284 0.49 -24.35 8.26
C LEU A 284 0.66 -24.61 6.77
N GLU A 285 -0.31 -25.31 6.21
CA GLU A 285 -0.48 -25.53 4.78
C GLU A 285 -1.82 -24.92 4.36
N ALA A 286 -1.75 -23.90 3.51
CA ALA A 286 -2.92 -23.31 2.88
C ALA A 286 -3.02 -23.82 1.44
N ARG A 287 -4.15 -24.43 1.08
CA ARG A 287 -4.42 -24.92 -0.27
C ARG A 287 -5.33 -23.95 -1.01
N HIS A 288 -4.96 -23.58 -2.24
CA HIS A 288 -5.81 -22.83 -3.16
C HIS A 288 -5.82 -23.54 -4.51
N ALA A 289 -7.00 -23.97 -4.97
CA ALA A 289 -7.10 -24.84 -6.14
C ALA A 289 -6.16 -26.06 -6.01
N ASP A 290 -5.18 -26.20 -6.92
CA ASP A 290 -4.22 -27.29 -6.94
C ASP A 290 -2.86 -26.92 -6.29
N ASP A 291 -2.73 -25.68 -5.81
CA ASP A 291 -1.49 -25.15 -5.25
C ASP A 291 -1.48 -25.12 -3.71
N TRP A 292 -0.28 -25.28 -3.15
CA TRP A 292 -0.04 -25.29 -1.72
C TRP A 292 0.93 -24.18 -1.30
N PHE A 293 0.62 -23.54 -0.19
CA PHE A 293 1.48 -22.56 0.48
C PHE A 293 1.85 -23.08 1.85
N THR A 294 3.15 -23.24 2.10
CA THR A 294 3.67 -23.63 3.41
C THR A 294 4.07 -22.39 4.21
N ILE A 295 3.43 -22.16 5.35
CA ILE A 295 3.68 -21.02 6.25
C ILE A 295 4.40 -21.54 7.49
N ASP A 296 5.57 -20.97 7.81
CA ASP A 296 6.31 -21.27 9.03
C ASP A 296 5.81 -20.35 10.16
N LEU A 297 5.45 -20.93 11.31
CA LEU A 297 4.91 -20.18 12.47
C LEU A 297 5.99 -19.74 13.48
N ARG A 298 7.25 -20.10 13.23
CA ARG A 298 8.38 -19.88 14.14
C ARG A 298 8.88 -18.43 14.20
#